data_AF-A0A1W9ZY51-F1
#
_entry.id   AF-A0A1W9ZY51-F1
#
_cell.length_a   1.000
_cell.length_b   1.000
_cell.length_c   1.000
_cell.angle_alpha   90.00
_cell.angle_beta   90.00
_cell.angle_gamma   90.00
#
_symmetry.space_group_name_H-M   'P 1'
#
loop_
_entity.id
_entity.type
_entity.pdbx_description
1 polymer ?
#
loop_
_entity_poly.entity_id
_entity_poly.type
_entity_poly.pdbx_seq_one_letter_code
_entity_poly.pdbx_strand_id
1 'polypeptide(L)'
;MLRGLVLGSAVTGAKFTPRNHTITGDTFIDLVSRGQTIKSDTGQLVAEAVALFDIGVRYYHYHARNPQTQEQSTSNALYSALSYEVQDRLPGMLISFGASRNGLEVKEAIRRHGEWERISQAALPLHLGGAHFVTKQAAAELQVILDLERQGNDIGIDAASRPEFTRAVRHYVATKSNSETALEVHSTTGGGHYGTTSPYTQFNVYRKAVDARRRLHLLHEIEWVQLDRSYAMTRFAVEHPLIRLGSEGQLNITLLFGFSPRFPFPGSYQEFCHAVSLAKSLEYDLCGRQSRRVTVSVGAAVLPEHARAHIKELEFGRHKGRLAGPLERLACYAAQPDSNVDLLRSGMEDTPYIVTPDGEVTLTDNLGLAHQVRAMIDSCGSGVLTDPAAVRRQMGFAELSKIVELPPAATVAT
;
A
#
# COMPACT_ATOMS: atom_id res chain seq x y z
N MET A 1 -3.28 -25.74 11.76
CA MET A 1 -3.25 -24.43 12.46
C MET A 1 -3.88 -23.41 11.55
N LEU A 2 -4.86 -22.64 12.02
CA LEU A 2 -5.41 -21.50 11.28
C LEU A 2 -4.29 -20.47 11.08
N ARG A 3 -4.15 -19.96 9.86
CA ARG A 3 -3.16 -18.93 9.52
C ARG A 3 -3.63 -17.59 10.11
N GLY A 4 -2.81 -16.96 10.96
CA GLY A 4 -3.13 -15.65 11.53
C GLY A 4 -2.93 -14.51 10.53
N LEU A 5 -3.76 -13.46 10.64
CA LEU A 5 -3.62 -12.24 9.84
C LEU A 5 -2.65 -11.27 10.51
N VAL A 6 -1.77 -10.63 9.75
CA VAL A 6 -1.02 -9.47 10.24
C VAL A 6 -1.93 -8.26 10.19
N LEU A 7 -2.04 -7.52 11.30
CA LEU A 7 -2.75 -6.24 11.32
C LEU A 7 -1.78 -5.11 10.97
N GLY A 8 -2.18 -4.27 10.01
CA GLY A 8 -1.42 -3.12 9.55
C GLY A 8 -2.18 -1.81 9.65
N SER A 9 -1.45 -0.71 9.81
CA SER A 9 -1.97 0.65 9.84
C SER A 9 -1.34 1.53 8.76
N ALA A 10 -2.15 2.14 7.88
CA ALA A 10 -1.75 3.17 6.92
C ALA A 10 -2.05 4.56 7.49
N VAL A 11 -1.06 5.12 8.18
CA VAL A 11 -1.32 6.12 9.23
C VAL A 11 -1.56 7.54 8.73
N THR A 12 -0.91 7.93 7.64
CA THR A 12 -0.88 9.33 7.20
C THR A 12 -1.36 9.50 5.78
N GLY A 13 -0.86 8.70 4.84
CA GLY A 13 -1.26 8.79 3.45
C GLY A 13 -0.98 10.11 2.76
N ALA A 14 -1.41 10.12 1.50
CA ALA A 14 -1.14 11.17 0.52
C ALA A 14 -2.39 11.94 0.06
N LYS A 15 -3.58 11.41 0.35
CA LYS A 15 -4.85 11.87 -0.24
C LYS A 15 -5.48 13.02 0.53
N PHE A 16 -5.60 12.85 1.85
CA PHE A 16 -6.32 13.76 2.73
C PHE A 16 -5.37 14.82 3.30
N THR A 17 -5.12 15.87 2.52
CA THR A 17 -4.25 16.99 2.90
C THR A 17 -4.97 18.32 2.72
N PRO A 18 -4.59 19.39 3.46
CA PRO A 18 -5.33 20.65 3.45
C PRO A 18 -5.55 21.26 2.06
N ARG A 19 -4.54 21.23 1.19
CA ARG A 19 -4.59 21.85 -0.15
C ARG A 19 -5.10 20.91 -1.25
N ASN A 20 -5.29 19.63 -0.95
CA ASN A 20 -5.85 18.64 -1.88
C ASN A 20 -7.38 18.50 -1.74
N HIS A 21 -8.02 19.38 -0.95
CA HIS A 21 -9.46 19.41 -0.72
C HIS A 21 -10.06 20.77 -1.07
N THR A 22 -11.19 20.75 -1.79
CA THR A 22 -12.00 21.94 -2.04
C THR A 22 -13.17 21.95 -1.06
N ILE A 23 -13.36 23.07 -0.33
CA ILE A 23 -14.44 23.21 0.65
C ILE A 23 -15.78 22.92 -0.01
N THR A 24 -16.53 21.99 0.55
CA THR A 24 -17.84 21.54 0.05
C THR A 24 -19.00 22.17 0.81
N GLY A 25 -18.76 22.64 2.04
CA GLY A 25 -19.80 23.10 2.96
C GLY A 25 -20.36 21.99 3.86
N ASP A 26 -20.06 20.72 3.56
CA ASP A 26 -20.29 19.62 4.49
C ASP A 26 -19.15 19.58 5.51
N THR A 27 -19.48 19.86 6.78
CA THR A 27 -18.48 19.97 7.85
C THR A 27 -17.74 18.65 8.09
N PHE A 28 -18.41 17.52 7.98
CA PHE A 28 -17.77 16.22 8.18
C PHE A 28 -16.78 15.93 7.05
N ILE A 29 -17.25 16.05 5.80
CA ILE A 29 -16.41 15.84 4.62
C ILE A 29 -15.22 16.80 4.62
N ASP A 30 -15.44 18.07 4.94
CA ASP A 30 -14.37 19.07 4.95
C ASP A 30 -13.30 18.80 6.01
N LEU A 31 -13.67 18.33 7.20
CA LEU A 31 -12.71 17.96 8.25
C LEU A 31 -11.91 16.70 7.88
N VAL A 32 -12.60 15.67 7.39
CA VAL A 32 -11.96 14.42 6.97
C VAL A 32 -11.01 14.67 5.81
N SER A 33 -11.47 15.35 4.77
CA SER A 33 -10.73 15.47 3.52
C SER A 33 -9.50 16.37 3.64
N ARG A 34 -9.48 17.29 4.63
CA ARG A 34 -8.28 18.05 5.01
C ARG A 34 -7.28 17.26 5.85
N GLY A 35 -7.66 16.07 6.33
CA GLY A 35 -6.82 15.24 7.18
C GLY A 35 -6.73 15.74 8.62
N GLN A 36 -7.81 16.31 9.17
CA GLN A 36 -7.80 16.96 10.49
C GLN A 36 -7.27 16.07 11.64
N THR A 37 -7.54 14.76 11.59
CA THR A 37 -7.10 13.80 12.61
C THR A 37 -5.78 13.09 12.25
N ILE A 38 -5.15 13.48 11.14
CA ILE A 38 -3.89 12.89 10.68
C ILE A 38 -2.71 13.61 11.31
N LYS A 39 -1.91 12.85 12.06
CA LYS A 39 -0.71 13.35 12.75
C LYS A 39 0.41 13.61 11.74
N SER A 40 1.20 14.66 11.97
CA SER A 40 2.37 15.01 11.14
C SER A 40 3.64 15.25 11.95
N ASP A 41 3.51 15.50 13.26
CA ASP A 41 4.62 15.57 14.20
C ASP A 41 5.17 14.17 14.51
N THR A 42 6.49 14.03 14.48
CA THR A 42 7.21 12.79 14.84
C THR A 42 6.82 12.30 16.24
N GLY A 43 6.75 13.17 17.25
CA GLY A 43 6.42 12.75 18.62
C GLY A 43 5.01 12.15 18.72
N GLN A 44 4.03 12.75 18.04
CA GLN A 44 2.66 12.25 17.99
C GLN A 44 2.55 10.94 17.19
N LEU A 45 3.28 10.83 16.08
CA LEU A 45 3.31 9.63 15.24
C LEU A 45 3.95 8.45 15.97
N VAL A 46 5.01 8.68 16.75
CA VAL A 46 5.63 7.65 17.60
C VAL A 46 4.67 7.20 18.70
N ALA A 47 4.01 8.14 19.39
CA ALA A 47 3.02 7.80 20.41
C ALA A 47 1.85 6.98 19.82
N GLU A 48 1.40 7.32 18.61
CA GLU A 48 0.40 6.53 17.88
C GLU A 48 0.93 5.14 17.51
N ALA A 49 2.17 5.04 17.01
CA ALA A 49 2.78 3.76 16.67
C ALA A 49 2.87 2.82 17.89
N VAL A 50 3.19 3.36 19.07
CA VAL A 50 3.20 2.60 20.34
C VAL A 50 1.80 2.08 20.67
N ALA A 51 0.79 2.95 20.65
CA ALA A 51 -0.58 2.54 20.94
C ALA A 51 -1.12 1.49 19.96
N LEU A 52 -0.80 1.63 18.66
CA LEU A 52 -1.14 0.63 17.64
C LEU A 52 -0.42 -0.70 17.89
N PHE A 53 0.87 -0.66 18.25
CA PHE A 53 1.64 -1.86 18.55
C PHE A 53 1.09 -2.62 19.75
N ASP A 54 0.68 -1.92 20.81
CA ASP A 54 0.10 -2.51 22.02
C ASP A 54 -1.18 -3.31 21.74
N ILE A 55 -1.95 -2.90 20.73
CA ILE A 55 -3.16 -3.61 20.30
C ILE A 55 -2.92 -4.65 19.20
N GLY A 56 -1.66 -4.94 18.87
CA GLY A 56 -1.28 -6.03 17.97
C GLY A 56 -1.02 -5.62 16.52
N VAL A 57 -0.98 -4.33 16.19
CA VAL A 57 -0.51 -3.88 14.86
C VAL A 57 0.98 -4.19 14.73
N ARG A 58 1.37 -4.77 13.59
CA ARG A 58 2.77 -5.15 13.31
C ARG A 58 3.28 -4.66 11.96
N TYR A 59 2.44 -3.91 11.24
CA TYR A 59 2.80 -3.28 9.98
C TYR A 59 2.40 -1.81 9.99
N TYR A 60 3.35 -0.92 9.78
CA TYR A 60 3.18 0.52 9.87
C TYR A 60 3.52 1.15 8.52
N HIS A 61 2.49 1.50 7.75
CA HIS A 61 2.62 2.16 6.47
C HIS A 61 2.50 3.68 6.63
N TYR A 62 3.51 4.41 6.16
CA TYR A 62 3.69 5.84 6.42
C TYR A 62 4.05 6.62 5.16
N HIS A 63 3.40 7.77 5.02
CA HIS A 63 3.82 8.85 4.14
C HIS A 63 4.34 10.04 4.96
N ALA A 64 5.50 10.56 4.61
CA ALA A 64 6.01 11.77 5.24
C ALA A 64 5.07 12.95 4.99
N ARG A 65 4.83 13.75 6.03
CA ARG A 65 4.09 15.01 5.94
C ARG A 65 4.93 16.15 6.48
N ASN A 66 4.89 17.28 5.80
CA ASN A 66 5.51 18.50 6.27
C ASN A 66 4.79 18.95 7.57
N PRO A 67 5.46 19.02 8.73
CA PRO A 67 4.78 19.35 10.00
C PRO A 67 4.16 20.75 10.03
N GLN A 68 4.61 21.66 9.16
CA GLN A 68 4.10 23.03 9.11
C GLN A 68 2.86 23.16 8.21
N THR A 69 2.87 22.50 7.06
CA THR A 69 1.80 22.63 6.06
C THR A 69 0.83 21.46 6.06
N GLN A 70 1.20 20.35 6.70
CA GLN A 70 0.50 19.06 6.74
C GLN A 70 0.33 18.38 5.37
N GLU A 71 0.98 18.91 4.34
CA GLU A 71 1.02 18.31 3.00
C GLU A 71 1.97 17.11 2.96
N GLN A 72 1.74 16.20 2.00
CA GLN A 72 2.66 15.11 1.74
C GLN A 72 4.04 15.66 1.33
N SER A 73 5.10 15.05 1.88
CA SER A 73 6.50 15.39 1.62
C SER A 73 7.27 14.21 1.01
N THR A 74 8.31 14.52 0.25
CA THR A 74 9.32 13.56 -0.23
C THR A 74 10.56 13.52 0.68
N SER A 75 10.58 14.29 1.77
CA SER A 75 11.77 14.46 2.60
C SER A 75 12.22 13.17 3.28
N ASN A 76 13.38 12.67 2.85
CA ASN A 76 14.05 11.53 3.48
C ASN A 76 14.39 11.77 4.95
N ALA A 77 14.61 13.03 5.37
CA ALA A 77 14.88 13.36 6.76
C ALA A 77 13.65 13.08 7.65
N LEU A 78 12.44 13.41 7.17
CA LEU A 78 11.19 13.13 7.89
C LEU A 78 10.93 11.62 7.97
N TYR A 79 11.10 10.90 6.86
CA TYR A 79 11.02 9.44 6.84
C TYR A 79 12.00 8.80 7.85
N SER A 80 13.26 9.24 7.83
CA SER A 80 14.31 8.67 8.67
C SER A 80 14.07 8.96 10.15
N ALA A 81 13.71 10.20 10.50
CA ALA A 81 13.44 10.60 11.88
C ALA A 81 12.37 9.73 12.55
N LEU A 82 11.24 9.51 11.87
CA LEU A 82 10.19 8.64 12.40
C LEU A 82 10.65 7.18 12.47
N SER A 83 11.32 6.69 11.41
CA SER A 83 11.71 5.29 11.35
C SER A 83 12.73 4.90 12.42
N TYR A 84 13.68 5.78 12.76
CA TYR A 84 14.59 5.54 13.87
C TYR A 84 13.85 5.32 15.19
N GLU A 85 12.94 6.24 15.54
CA GLU A 85 12.19 6.16 16.79
C GLU A 85 11.27 4.93 16.84
N VAL A 86 10.62 4.58 15.72
CA VAL A 86 9.77 3.39 15.65
C VAL A 86 10.61 2.11 15.76
N GLN A 87 11.74 2.01 15.07
CA GLN A 87 12.61 0.84 15.14
C GLN A 87 13.22 0.64 16.53
N ASP A 88 13.62 1.74 17.20
CA ASP A 88 14.19 1.71 18.55
C ASP A 88 13.17 1.27 19.60
N ARG A 89 11.98 1.88 19.59
CA ARG A 89 10.96 1.65 20.63
C ARG A 89 10.13 0.40 20.41
N LEU A 90 9.94 -0.02 19.16
CA LEU A 90 8.99 -1.07 18.76
C LEU A 90 9.69 -2.18 17.96
N PRO A 91 10.66 -2.90 18.56
CA PRO A 91 11.37 -3.97 17.88
C PRO A 91 10.37 -5.06 17.45
N GLY A 92 10.21 -5.22 16.14
CA GLY A 92 9.24 -6.14 15.53
C GLY A 92 8.12 -5.46 14.74
N MET A 93 8.01 -4.13 14.77
CA MET A 93 7.18 -3.40 13.83
C MET A 93 7.82 -3.41 12.44
N LEU A 94 7.10 -3.89 11.43
CA LEU A 94 7.51 -3.74 10.04
C LEU A 94 7.07 -2.36 9.53
N ILE A 95 8.01 -1.61 8.97
CA ILE A 95 7.78 -0.26 8.45
C ILE A 95 7.68 -0.31 6.94
N SER A 96 6.69 0.37 6.38
CA SER A 96 6.57 0.63 4.95
C SER A 96 6.46 2.11 4.65
N PHE A 97 7.24 2.60 3.70
CA PHE A 97 7.10 3.97 3.22
C PHE A 97 6.31 4.02 1.93
N GLY A 98 5.33 4.91 1.85
CA GLY A 98 4.62 5.21 0.62
C GLY A 98 5.38 6.17 -0.29
N ALA A 99 5.27 5.98 -1.61
CA ALA A 99 5.94 6.81 -2.62
C ALA A 99 4.94 7.42 -3.63
N SER A 100 3.78 7.87 -3.13
CA SER A 100 2.74 8.48 -3.96
C SER A 100 3.20 9.76 -4.63
N ARG A 101 2.67 10.02 -5.85
CA ARG A 101 2.90 11.24 -6.64
C ARG A 101 1.87 12.34 -6.34
N ASN A 102 1.00 12.14 -5.35
CA ASN A 102 -0.04 13.11 -5.00
C ASN A 102 0.49 14.30 -4.18
N GLY A 103 -0.25 15.41 -4.17
CA GLY A 103 0.06 16.58 -3.35
C GLY A 103 0.93 17.61 -4.06
N LEU A 104 0.74 18.88 -3.69
CA LEU A 104 1.41 20.02 -4.33
C LEU A 104 2.92 20.04 -4.03
N GLU A 105 3.33 19.72 -2.80
CA GLU A 105 4.74 19.73 -2.41
C GLU A 105 5.53 18.61 -3.10
N VAL A 106 4.93 17.43 -3.29
CA VAL A 106 5.54 16.34 -4.06
C VAL A 106 5.70 16.75 -5.52
N LYS A 107 4.67 17.34 -6.14
CA LYS A 107 4.75 17.83 -7.53
C LYS A 107 5.82 18.90 -7.71
N GLU A 108 5.96 19.79 -6.72
CA GLU A 108 7.03 20.79 -6.68
C GLU A 108 8.42 20.15 -6.60
N ALA A 109 8.59 19.19 -5.69
CA ALA A 109 9.85 18.48 -5.50
C ALA A 109 10.27 17.73 -6.76
N ILE A 110 9.35 17.02 -7.41
CA ILE A 110 9.57 16.35 -8.69
C ILE A 110 9.98 17.35 -9.78
N ARG A 111 9.34 18.53 -9.85
CA ARG A 111 9.69 19.54 -10.85
C ARG A 111 11.11 20.08 -10.65
N ARG A 112 11.56 20.22 -9.40
CA ARG A 112 12.88 20.75 -9.05
C ARG A 112 13.99 19.71 -9.15
N HIS A 113 13.72 18.48 -8.72
CA HIS A 113 14.74 17.46 -8.47
C HIS A 113 14.58 16.19 -9.32
N GLY A 114 13.51 16.12 -10.12
CA GLY A 114 13.18 14.99 -10.98
C GLY A 114 12.39 13.89 -10.27
N GLU A 115 11.90 12.92 -11.03
CA GLU A 115 11.05 11.82 -10.55
C GLU A 115 11.72 10.92 -9.49
N TRP A 116 13.05 10.87 -9.43
CA TRP A 116 13.75 10.11 -8.40
C TRP A 116 13.42 10.61 -6.99
N GLU A 117 13.21 11.92 -6.83
CA GLU A 117 12.94 12.55 -5.53
C GLU A 117 11.73 11.92 -4.82
N ARG A 118 10.66 11.60 -5.58
CA ARG A 118 9.43 10.97 -5.10
C ARG A 118 9.64 9.64 -4.37
N ILE A 119 10.61 8.85 -4.82
CA ILE A 119 10.82 7.45 -4.42
C ILE A 119 12.24 7.22 -3.87
N SER A 120 12.99 8.28 -3.62
CA SER A 120 14.39 8.19 -3.20
C SER A 120 14.58 7.47 -1.86
N GLN A 121 13.57 7.46 -1.00
CA GLN A 121 13.50 6.70 0.25
C GLN A 121 13.64 5.18 0.03
N ALA A 122 13.43 4.67 -1.19
CA ALA A 122 13.73 3.28 -1.55
C ALA A 122 15.22 2.92 -1.37
N ALA A 123 16.12 3.91 -1.43
CA ALA A 123 17.55 3.72 -1.28
C ALA A 123 18.06 3.89 0.16
N LEU A 124 17.18 4.11 1.14
CA LEU A 124 17.57 4.21 2.55
C LEU A 124 17.68 2.82 3.20
N PRO A 125 18.85 2.44 3.75
CA PRO A 125 18.98 1.21 4.54
C PRO A 125 18.28 1.34 5.89
N LEU A 126 17.83 0.22 6.48
CA LEU A 126 17.11 0.20 7.77
C LEU A 126 17.88 0.91 8.89
N HIS A 127 19.17 0.62 9.03
CA HIS A 127 20.03 1.22 10.06
C HIS A 127 20.28 2.73 9.87
N LEU A 128 19.89 3.31 8.72
CA LEU A 128 19.91 4.77 8.50
C LEU A 128 18.50 5.38 8.48
N GLY A 129 17.53 4.74 9.13
CA GLY A 129 16.13 5.23 9.15
C GLY A 129 15.35 4.86 7.89
N GLY A 130 15.79 3.86 7.13
CA GLY A 130 15.02 3.28 6.04
C GLY A 130 13.81 2.48 6.53
N ALA A 131 13.09 1.84 5.61
CA ALA A 131 11.93 1.02 5.91
C ALA A 131 12.11 -0.42 5.38
N HIS A 132 11.32 -1.36 5.91
CA HIS A 132 11.30 -2.75 5.47
C HIS A 132 10.74 -2.87 4.06
N PHE A 133 9.76 -2.03 3.74
CA PHE A 133 9.18 -1.88 2.42
C PHE A 133 9.16 -0.42 1.97
N VAL A 134 9.19 -0.22 0.65
CA VAL A 134 8.82 1.05 0.03
C VAL A 134 7.82 0.76 -1.07
N THR A 135 6.58 1.17 -0.81
CA THR A 135 5.39 0.89 -1.62
C THR A 135 5.44 1.70 -2.89
N LYS A 136 5.50 1.00 -4.03
CA LYS A 136 5.40 1.61 -5.35
C LYS A 136 3.97 1.44 -5.83
N GLN A 137 3.29 2.53 -6.12
CA GLN A 137 1.96 2.42 -6.72
C GLN A 137 2.15 1.95 -8.16
N ALA A 138 1.70 0.74 -8.49
CA ALA A 138 1.84 0.17 -9.83
C ALA A 138 1.17 1.09 -10.88
N ALA A 139 0.14 1.83 -10.46
CA ALA A 139 -0.54 2.80 -11.29
C ALA A 139 0.12 4.21 -11.29
N ALA A 140 1.04 4.55 -10.38
CA ALA A 140 1.90 5.73 -10.61
C ALA A 140 2.79 5.52 -11.84
N GLU A 141 3.18 4.26 -12.07
CA GLU A 141 3.99 3.83 -13.21
C GLU A 141 3.15 3.48 -14.44
N LEU A 142 1.87 3.90 -14.44
CA LEU A 142 0.93 3.77 -15.54
C LEU A 142 1.55 4.18 -16.87
N GLN A 143 2.43 5.18 -16.89
CA GLN A 143 3.01 5.64 -18.15
C GLN A 143 3.75 4.52 -18.90
N VAL A 144 4.35 3.56 -18.20
CA VAL A 144 5.02 2.41 -18.84
C VAL A 144 4.00 1.48 -19.49
N ILE A 145 2.94 1.11 -18.75
CA ILE A 145 1.90 0.21 -19.28
C ILE A 145 0.98 0.86 -20.30
N LEU A 146 0.66 2.14 -20.14
CA LEU A 146 -0.07 2.90 -21.14
C LEU A 146 0.76 3.14 -22.40
N ASP A 147 2.08 3.27 -22.26
CA ASP A 147 2.98 3.32 -23.43
C ASP A 147 3.00 1.96 -24.15
N LEU A 148 3.07 0.86 -23.41
CA LEU A 148 2.95 -0.49 -23.98
C LEU A 148 1.60 -0.69 -24.70
N GLU A 149 0.49 -0.22 -24.12
CA GLU A 149 -0.86 -0.22 -24.70
C GLU A 149 -0.91 0.63 -25.97
N ARG A 150 -0.37 1.86 -25.95
CA ARG A 150 -0.27 2.74 -27.13
C ARG A 150 0.59 2.17 -28.25
N GLN A 151 1.56 1.31 -27.92
CA GLN A 151 2.35 0.56 -28.89
C GLN A 151 1.60 -0.65 -29.49
N GLY A 152 0.31 -0.83 -29.17
CA GLY A 152 -0.56 -1.84 -29.76
C GLY A 152 -0.57 -3.19 -29.04
N ASN A 153 -0.07 -3.26 -27.81
CA ASN A 153 -0.10 -4.48 -27.01
C ASN A 153 -1.35 -4.52 -26.12
N ASP A 154 -1.99 -5.68 -26.03
CA ASP A 154 -3.07 -5.90 -25.08
C ASP A 154 -2.50 -6.04 -23.65
N ILE A 155 -3.09 -5.28 -22.72
CA ILE A 155 -2.70 -5.21 -21.32
C ILE A 155 -3.79 -5.77 -20.38
N GLY A 156 -4.85 -6.36 -20.92
CA GLY A 156 -5.85 -7.07 -20.13
C GLY A 156 -5.23 -8.23 -19.36
N ILE A 157 -5.84 -8.62 -18.24
CA ILE A 157 -5.34 -9.68 -17.36
C ILE A 157 -5.06 -10.97 -18.14
N ASP A 158 -5.99 -11.39 -19.00
CA ASP A 158 -5.85 -12.60 -19.81
C ASP A 158 -4.66 -12.52 -20.76
N ALA A 159 -4.44 -11.38 -21.41
CA ALA A 159 -3.31 -11.19 -22.32
C ALA A 159 -1.98 -11.15 -21.55
N ALA A 160 -1.93 -10.37 -20.47
CA ALA A 160 -0.75 -10.22 -19.62
C ALA A 160 -0.35 -11.53 -18.93
N SER A 161 -1.29 -12.44 -18.71
CA SER A 161 -1.03 -13.74 -18.06
C SER A 161 -0.44 -14.80 -18.99
N ARG A 162 -0.40 -14.56 -20.31
CA ARG A 162 0.05 -15.56 -21.28
C ARG A 162 1.53 -15.42 -21.64
N PRO A 163 2.21 -16.52 -22.03
CA PRO A 163 3.62 -16.48 -22.41
C PRO A 163 3.96 -15.45 -23.50
N GLU A 164 3.03 -15.16 -24.41
CA GLU A 164 3.22 -14.19 -25.50
C GLU A 164 3.52 -12.77 -24.98
N PHE A 165 2.99 -12.41 -23.81
CA PHE A 165 3.27 -11.12 -23.17
C PHE A 165 4.77 -10.93 -22.89
N THR A 166 5.52 -12.02 -22.69
CA THR A 166 6.98 -11.99 -22.54
C THR A 166 7.67 -11.29 -23.71
N ARG A 167 7.16 -11.43 -24.94
CA ARG A 167 7.74 -10.79 -26.12
C ARG A 167 7.58 -9.27 -26.04
N ALA A 168 6.40 -8.80 -25.67
CA ALA A 168 6.11 -7.39 -25.49
C ALA A 168 7.01 -6.78 -24.40
N VAL A 169 7.16 -7.49 -23.28
CA VAL A 169 8.03 -7.08 -22.17
C VAL A 169 9.51 -7.01 -22.59
N ARG A 170 10.05 -8.04 -23.24
CA ARG A 170 11.48 -8.13 -23.58
C ARG A 170 11.93 -7.10 -24.62
N HIS A 171 11.04 -6.73 -25.54
CA HIS A 171 11.34 -5.79 -26.62
C HIS A 171 10.77 -4.40 -26.36
N TYR A 172 10.23 -4.15 -25.17
CA TYR A 172 9.70 -2.85 -24.82
C TYR A 172 10.80 -1.78 -24.87
N VAL A 173 10.55 -0.74 -25.65
CA VAL A 173 11.38 0.48 -25.69
C VAL A 173 10.50 1.63 -25.25
N ALA A 174 10.87 2.21 -24.11
CA ALA A 174 10.08 3.28 -23.51
C ALA A 174 10.14 4.57 -24.35
N THR A 175 8.97 5.13 -24.65
CA THR A 175 8.86 6.40 -25.36
C THR A 175 9.45 7.54 -24.53
N LYS A 176 10.21 8.44 -25.19
CA LYS A 176 10.83 9.62 -24.55
C LYS A 176 9.92 10.84 -24.49
N SER A 177 8.86 10.86 -25.29
CA SER A 177 7.86 11.92 -25.32
C SER A 177 7.21 12.05 -23.95
N ASN A 178 7.10 13.29 -23.47
CA ASN A 178 6.32 13.56 -22.26
C ASN A 178 4.86 13.20 -22.51
N SER A 179 4.27 12.48 -21.57
CA SER A 179 2.85 12.18 -21.56
C SER A 179 2.24 12.67 -20.26
N GLU A 180 1.16 13.42 -20.36
CA GLU A 180 0.28 13.58 -19.21
C GLU A 180 -0.50 12.27 -19.04
N THR A 181 -0.67 11.85 -17.79
CA THR A 181 -1.48 10.68 -17.47
C THR A 181 -2.32 10.99 -16.26
N ALA A 182 -3.62 10.82 -16.41
CA ALA A 182 -4.55 10.83 -15.31
C ALA A 182 -4.83 9.38 -14.88
N LEU A 183 -4.79 9.15 -13.58
CA LEU A 183 -5.39 7.98 -12.97
C LEU A 183 -6.89 8.25 -12.83
N GLU A 184 -7.71 7.36 -13.40
CA GLU A 184 -9.11 7.28 -13.01
C GLU A 184 -9.16 6.81 -11.56
N VAL A 185 -9.67 7.65 -10.67
CA VAL A 185 -9.71 7.43 -9.23
C VAL A 185 -10.99 7.99 -8.65
N HIS A 186 -11.44 7.41 -7.55
CA HIS A 186 -12.34 8.08 -6.62
C HIS A 186 -11.45 8.94 -5.71
N SER A 187 -11.11 10.15 -6.13
CA SER A 187 -10.26 11.07 -5.35
C SER A 187 -10.88 12.44 -5.20
N THR A 188 -10.47 13.13 -4.13
CA THR A 188 -10.53 14.58 -3.98
C THR A 188 -9.81 15.29 -5.13
N THR A 189 -10.18 16.54 -5.41
CA THR A 189 -9.64 17.40 -6.47
C THR A 189 -8.12 17.27 -6.61
N GLY A 190 -7.62 16.72 -7.73
CA GLY A 190 -6.18 16.64 -8.01
C GLY A 190 -5.51 15.29 -7.78
N GLY A 191 -6.13 14.35 -7.04
CA GLY A 191 -5.52 13.06 -6.73
C GLY A 191 -5.53 12.02 -7.86
N GLY A 192 -6.15 12.33 -9.00
CA GLY A 192 -5.97 11.59 -10.26
C GLY A 192 -4.86 12.16 -11.14
N HIS A 193 -4.42 13.41 -10.91
CA HIS A 193 -3.42 14.08 -11.75
C HIS A 193 -2.02 13.81 -11.22
N TYR A 194 -1.40 12.77 -11.76
CA TYR A 194 -0.06 12.39 -11.36
C TYR A 194 0.99 13.29 -12.03
N GLY A 195 0.62 14.14 -12.99
CA GLY A 195 1.52 15.11 -13.61
C GLY A 195 2.29 14.55 -14.80
N THR A 196 3.08 15.42 -15.44
CA THR A 196 3.72 15.14 -16.74
C THR A 196 5.12 14.58 -16.56
N THR A 197 5.38 13.40 -17.11
CA THR A 197 6.73 12.86 -17.28
C THR A 197 6.72 11.92 -18.49
N SER A 198 7.86 11.39 -18.92
CA SER A 198 7.91 10.42 -20.01
C SER A 198 7.91 8.97 -19.49
N PRO A 199 7.36 8.01 -20.25
CA PRO A 199 7.48 6.58 -19.96
C PRO A 199 8.95 6.16 -19.74
N TYR A 200 9.88 6.72 -20.53
CA TYR A 200 11.32 6.51 -20.35
C TYR A 200 11.82 6.90 -18.95
N THR A 201 11.41 8.06 -18.44
CA THR A 201 11.81 8.51 -17.11
C THR A 201 11.22 7.62 -16.02
N GLN A 202 9.92 7.28 -16.08
CA GLN A 202 9.31 6.39 -15.08
C GLN A 202 9.93 4.99 -15.11
N PHE A 203 10.17 4.42 -16.30
CA PHE A 203 10.84 3.12 -16.43
C PHE A 203 12.21 3.12 -15.73
N ASN A 204 13.02 4.16 -15.97
CA ASN A 204 14.35 4.26 -15.36
C ASN A 204 14.30 4.49 -13.84
N VAL A 205 13.39 5.32 -13.36
CA VAL A 205 13.21 5.58 -11.93
C VAL A 205 12.70 4.34 -11.22
N TYR A 206 11.72 3.64 -11.79
CA TYR A 206 11.20 2.40 -11.23
C TYR A 206 12.27 1.30 -11.16
N ARG A 207 13.03 1.11 -12.26
CA ARG A 207 14.18 0.21 -12.28
C ARG A 207 15.20 0.58 -11.21
N LYS A 208 15.58 1.87 -11.11
CA LYS A 208 16.53 2.36 -10.10
C LYS A 208 16.02 2.08 -8.67
N ALA A 209 14.73 2.26 -8.40
CA ALA A 209 14.14 1.99 -7.09
C ALA A 209 14.17 0.50 -6.75
N VAL A 210 13.86 -0.38 -7.71
CA VAL A 210 13.97 -1.84 -7.55
C VAL A 210 15.43 -2.27 -7.32
N ASP A 211 16.36 -1.76 -8.13
CA ASP A 211 17.80 -2.04 -7.96
C ASP A 211 18.34 -1.54 -6.61
N ALA A 212 17.84 -0.41 -6.11
CA ALA A 212 18.23 0.12 -4.80
C ALA A 212 17.81 -0.83 -3.66
N ARG A 213 16.56 -1.32 -3.66
CA ARG A 213 16.09 -2.29 -2.65
C ARG A 213 16.89 -3.59 -2.69
N ARG A 214 17.19 -4.10 -3.89
CA ARG A 214 18.03 -5.28 -4.08
C ARG A 214 19.40 -5.14 -3.45
N ARG A 215 20.07 -3.99 -3.66
CA ARG A 215 21.39 -3.69 -3.07
C ARG A 215 21.37 -3.61 -1.55
N LEU A 216 20.22 -3.28 -0.98
CA LEU A 216 20.00 -3.24 0.46
C LEU A 216 19.55 -4.60 1.02
N HIS A 217 19.37 -5.61 0.16
CA HIS A 217 18.77 -6.90 0.51
C HIS A 217 17.40 -6.74 1.21
N LEU A 218 16.63 -5.73 0.78
CA LEU A 218 15.29 -5.47 1.31
C LEU A 218 14.22 -5.84 0.29
N LEU A 219 13.06 -6.23 0.81
CA LEU A 219 11.95 -6.71 0.00
C LEU A 219 11.25 -5.61 -0.79
N HIS A 220 10.52 -6.06 -1.80
CA HIS A 220 9.71 -5.24 -2.68
C HIS A 220 8.26 -5.21 -2.24
N GLU A 221 7.66 -4.02 -2.32
CA GLU A 221 6.21 -3.86 -2.22
C GLU A 221 5.67 -3.02 -3.38
N ILE A 222 4.51 -3.41 -3.86
CA ILE A 222 3.72 -2.70 -4.85
C ILE A 222 2.27 -2.57 -4.40
N GLU A 223 1.61 -1.52 -4.86
CA GLU A 223 0.20 -1.25 -4.57
C GLU A 223 -0.64 -1.23 -5.85
N TRP A 224 -1.78 -1.91 -5.82
CA TRP A 224 -2.74 -2.00 -6.91
C TRP A 224 -3.96 -1.14 -6.62
N VAL A 225 -4.25 -0.25 -7.56
CA VAL A 225 -5.35 0.73 -7.46
C VAL A 225 -6.25 0.76 -8.70
N GLN A 226 -5.84 0.07 -9.78
CA GLN A 226 -6.60 -0.18 -11.01
C GLN A 226 -6.28 -1.61 -11.45
N LEU A 227 -7.22 -2.55 -11.34
CA LEU A 227 -6.92 -3.99 -11.31
C LEU A 227 -6.08 -4.45 -12.51
N ASP A 228 -6.60 -4.32 -13.73
CA ASP A 228 -5.95 -4.81 -14.96
C ASP A 228 -4.59 -4.14 -15.18
N ARG A 229 -4.53 -2.82 -15.06
CA ARG A 229 -3.29 -2.05 -15.31
C ARG A 229 -2.24 -2.32 -14.23
N SER A 230 -2.65 -2.51 -12.98
CA SER A 230 -1.74 -2.84 -11.88
C SER A 230 -1.22 -4.27 -12.02
N TYR A 231 -2.07 -5.21 -12.43
CA TYR A 231 -1.69 -6.57 -12.77
C TYR A 231 -0.66 -6.58 -13.92
N ALA A 232 -0.97 -5.93 -15.04
CA ALA A 232 -0.10 -5.84 -16.20
C ALA A 232 1.24 -5.15 -15.88
N MET A 233 1.24 -4.06 -15.10
CA MET A 233 2.47 -3.39 -14.67
C MET A 233 3.32 -4.29 -13.78
N THR A 234 2.68 -5.01 -12.86
CA THR A 234 3.38 -5.93 -11.97
C THR A 234 4.00 -7.07 -12.76
N ARG A 235 3.22 -7.68 -13.66
CA ARG A 235 3.68 -8.74 -14.55
C ARG A 235 4.84 -8.25 -15.42
N PHE A 236 4.70 -7.09 -16.04
CA PHE A 236 5.78 -6.45 -16.80
C PHE A 236 7.04 -6.32 -15.95
N ALA A 237 6.95 -5.77 -14.74
CA ALA A 237 8.08 -5.55 -13.85
C ALA A 237 8.74 -6.86 -13.36
N VAL A 238 7.93 -7.89 -13.13
CA VAL A 238 8.38 -9.23 -12.72
C VAL A 238 9.18 -9.90 -13.83
N GLU A 239 8.72 -9.81 -15.08
CA GLU A 239 9.29 -10.48 -16.25
C GLU A 239 10.41 -9.68 -16.93
N HIS A 240 10.43 -8.36 -16.77
CA HIS A 240 11.37 -7.50 -17.48
C HIS A 240 12.82 -7.74 -17.01
N PRO A 241 13.76 -8.06 -17.92
CA PRO A 241 15.11 -8.53 -17.55
C PRO A 241 15.93 -7.49 -16.78
N LEU A 242 15.65 -6.20 -16.98
CA LEU A 242 16.31 -5.11 -16.26
C LEU A 242 15.66 -4.75 -14.93
N ILE A 243 14.38 -5.10 -14.71
CA ILE A 243 13.66 -4.73 -13.48
C ILE A 243 13.72 -5.91 -12.50
N ARG A 244 13.20 -7.08 -12.89
CA ARG A 244 13.18 -8.30 -12.07
C ARG A 244 12.59 -8.05 -10.68
N LEU A 245 11.39 -7.50 -10.63
CA LEU A 245 10.68 -7.23 -9.38
C LEU A 245 10.47 -8.53 -8.57
N GLY A 246 10.77 -8.50 -7.27
CA GLY A 246 10.67 -9.66 -6.38
C GLY A 246 11.71 -10.75 -6.65
N SER A 247 12.87 -10.41 -7.25
CA SER A 247 13.96 -11.35 -7.52
C SER A 247 14.72 -11.82 -6.27
N GLU A 248 14.47 -11.19 -5.13
CA GLU A 248 14.94 -11.55 -3.80
C GLU A 248 14.18 -12.76 -3.21
N GLY A 249 13.26 -13.35 -3.99
CA GLY A 249 12.46 -14.50 -3.61
C GLY A 249 11.11 -14.15 -3.01
N GLN A 250 10.81 -12.86 -2.79
CA GLN A 250 9.50 -12.42 -2.30
C GLN A 250 9.07 -11.05 -2.83
N LEU A 251 7.76 -10.90 -3.03
CA LEU A 251 7.07 -9.67 -3.40
C LEU A 251 5.83 -9.47 -2.52
N ASN A 252 5.67 -8.29 -1.90
CA ASN A 252 4.41 -7.90 -1.28
C ASN A 252 3.52 -7.14 -2.27
N ILE A 253 2.25 -7.52 -2.38
CA ILE A 253 1.26 -6.85 -3.22
C ILE A 253 0.12 -6.36 -2.32
N THR A 254 -0.09 -5.04 -2.30
CA THR A 254 -1.19 -4.41 -1.57
C THR A 254 -2.34 -4.11 -2.52
N LEU A 255 -3.52 -4.68 -2.26
CA LEU A 255 -4.74 -4.44 -3.01
C LEU A 255 -5.59 -3.37 -2.33
N LEU A 256 -5.81 -2.24 -3.00
CA LEU A 256 -6.64 -1.14 -2.50
C LEU A 256 -8.01 -1.12 -3.16
N PHE A 257 -8.95 -1.80 -2.51
CA PHE A 257 -10.32 -1.93 -3.00
C PHE A 257 -11.10 -0.62 -2.84
N GLY A 258 -11.80 -0.21 -3.89
CA GLY A 258 -12.61 1.01 -3.88
C GLY A 258 -11.83 2.30 -4.16
N PHE A 259 -10.54 2.19 -4.49
CA PHE A 259 -9.73 3.35 -4.84
C PHE A 259 -10.15 3.99 -6.17
N SER A 260 -10.60 3.18 -7.13
CA SER A 260 -11.00 3.66 -8.46
C SER A 260 -12.17 2.87 -9.04
N PRO A 261 -12.87 3.42 -10.07
CA PRO A 261 -13.86 2.66 -10.82
C PRO A 261 -13.28 1.40 -11.48
N ARG A 262 -11.97 1.42 -11.78
CA ARG A 262 -11.22 0.29 -12.37
C ARG A 262 -10.68 -0.70 -11.33
N PHE A 263 -10.90 -0.43 -10.05
CA PHE A 263 -10.70 -1.40 -8.98
C PHE A 263 -11.71 -1.11 -7.86
N PRO A 264 -13.00 -1.38 -8.13
CA PRO A 264 -14.08 -1.03 -7.21
C PRO A 264 -13.97 -1.85 -5.92
N PHE A 265 -14.71 -1.42 -4.90
CA PHE A 265 -14.84 -2.24 -3.70
C PHE A 265 -15.66 -3.50 -4.05
N PRO A 266 -15.22 -4.71 -3.63
CA PRO A 266 -15.84 -5.95 -4.07
C PRO A 266 -17.30 -6.05 -3.61
N GLY A 267 -18.15 -6.46 -4.54
CA GLY A 267 -19.57 -6.68 -4.32
C GLY A 267 -19.87 -7.94 -3.52
N SER A 268 -18.97 -8.93 -3.57
CA SER A 268 -19.07 -10.24 -2.92
C SER A 268 -17.70 -10.79 -2.50
N TYR A 269 -17.70 -11.83 -1.65
CA TYR A 269 -16.47 -12.55 -1.29
C TYR A 269 -15.75 -13.18 -2.49
N GLN A 270 -16.49 -13.64 -3.50
CA GLN A 270 -15.92 -14.27 -4.69
C GLN A 270 -15.10 -13.26 -5.51
N GLU A 271 -15.62 -12.05 -5.71
CA GLU A 271 -14.89 -10.97 -6.40
C GLU A 271 -13.62 -10.57 -5.64
N PHE A 272 -13.69 -10.51 -4.31
CA PHE A 272 -12.53 -10.29 -3.46
C PHE A 272 -11.46 -11.39 -3.65
N CYS A 273 -11.87 -12.65 -3.58
CA CYS A 273 -10.95 -13.79 -3.75
C CYS A 273 -10.36 -13.86 -5.15
N HIS A 274 -11.10 -13.44 -6.17
CA HIS A 274 -10.58 -13.35 -7.54
C HIS A 274 -9.40 -12.38 -7.62
N ALA A 275 -9.54 -11.17 -7.08
CA ALA A 275 -8.45 -10.19 -7.05
C ALA A 275 -7.23 -10.67 -6.25
N VAL A 276 -7.46 -11.34 -5.10
CA VAL A 276 -6.36 -11.94 -4.32
C VAL A 276 -5.67 -13.07 -5.10
N SER A 277 -6.44 -13.90 -5.80
CA SER A 277 -5.89 -15.00 -6.62
C SER A 277 -5.05 -14.47 -7.78
N LEU A 278 -5.46 -13.37 -8.40
CA LEU A 278 -4.65 -12.68 -9.42
C LEU A 278 -3.31 -12.22 -8.86
N ALA A 279 -3.29 -11.61 -7.67
CA ALA A 279 -2.04 -11.25 -7.01
C ALA A 279 -1.16 -12.48 -6.73
N LYS A 280 -1.74 -13.56 -6.19
CA LYS A 280 -1.02 -14.82 -5.92
C LYS A 280 -0.49 -15.50 -7.18
N SER A 281 -1.14 -15.34 -8.33
CA SER A 281 -0.66 -15.91 -9.60
C SER A 281 0.74 -15.40 -10.02
N LEU A 282 1.17 -14.26 -9.47
CA LEU A 282 2.49 -13.65 -9.73
C LEU A 282 3.65 -14.31 -8.97
N GLU A 283 3.37 -15.37 -8.18
CA GLU A 283 4.40 -16.27 -7.68
C GLU A 283 5.15 -16.99 -8.82
N TYR A 284 4.41 -17.24 -9.90
CA TYR A 284 4.89 -17.95 -11.08
C TYR A 284 5.30 -16.95 -12.16
N ASP A 285 6.45 -17.19 -12.79
CA ASP A 285 6.81 -16.51 -14.03
C ASP A 285 5.95 -17.00 -15.21
N LEU A 286 6.03 -16.34 -16.36
CA LEU A 286 5.26 -16.69 -17.55
C LEU A 286 5.65 -18.05 -18.16
N CYS A 287 6.73 -18.69 -17.71
CA CYS A 287 7.04 -20.08 -18.07
C CYS A 287 6.52 -21.11 -17.05
N GLY A 288 5.75 -20.67 -16.05
CA GLY A 288 5.07 -21.52 -15.08
C GLY A 288 5.97 -21.97 -13.91
N ARG A 289 7.16 -21.39 -13.76
CA ARG A 289 8.06 -21.70 -12.66
C ARG A 289 7.80 -20.75 -11.49
N GLN A 290 7.52 -21.33 -10.32
CA GLN A 290 7.47 -20.56 -9.08
C GLN A 290 8.84 -19.95 -8.80
N SER A 291 8.93 -18.63 -8.90
CA SER A 291 10.21 -17.89 -8.82
C SER A 291 10.27 -16.97 -7.60
N ARG A 292 9.12 -16.72 -6.97
CA ARG A 292 8.99 -15.89 -5.78
C ARG A 292 7.75 -16.28 -5.00
N ARG A 293 7.73 -15.96 -3.71
CA ARG A 293 6.54 -15.96 -2.88
C ARG A 293 5.82 -14.61 -3.00
N VAL A 294 4.49 -14.61 -3.03
CA VAL A 294 3.70 -13.37 -3.00
C VAL A 294 2.98 -13.30 -1.68
N THR A 295 3.19 -12.23 -0.92
CA THR A 295 2.33 -11.87 0.20
C THR A 295 1.29 -10.87 -0.27
N VAL A 296 0.04 -11.04 0.18
CA VAL A 296 -1.07 -10.17 -0.20
C VAL A 296 -1.54 -9.37 1.01
N SER A 297 -1.37 -8.07 0.91
CA SER A 297 -1.98 -7.10 1.81
C SER A 297 -3.27 -6.57 1.18
N VAL A 298 -4.30 -6.28 1.98
CA VAL A 298 -5.54 -5.67 1.48
C VAL A 298 -5.91 -4.44 2.31
N GLY A 299 -6.46 -3.42 1.66
CA GLY A 299 -6.99 -2.21 2.29
C GLY A 299 -8.26 -1.73 1.60
N ALA A 300 -9.11 -1.02 2.34
CA ALA A 300 -10.34 -0.42 1.82
C ALA A 300 -10.08 1.07 1.58
N ALA A 301 -10.00 1.50 0.32
CA ALA A 301 -9.70 2.89 -0.03
C ALA A 301 -10.95 3.67 -0.49
N VAL A 302 -12.06 3.48 0.23
CA VAL A 302 -13.37 4.07 -0.10
C VAL A 302 -13.46 5.48 0.48
N LEU A 303 -13.74 6.46 -0.37
CA LEU A 303 -13.92 7.85 0.03
C LEU A 303 -15.10 8.04 1.00
N PRO A 304 -15.03 9.01 1.93
CA PRO A 304 -16.14 9.31 2.86
C PRO A 304 -17.46 9.61 2.14
N GLU A 305 -17.42 10.31 1.02
CA GLU A 305 -18.58 10.66 0.20
C GLU A 305 -19.25 9.41 -0.40
N HIS A 306 -18.48 8.33 -0.61
CA HIS A 306 -18.99 7.07 -1.16
C HIS A 306 -19.32 6.04 -0.08
N ALA A 307 -18.96 6.29 1.18
CA ALA A 307 -19.07 5.33 2.28
C ALA A 307 -20.48 4.71 2.38
N ARG A 308 -21.53 5.54 2.35
CA ARG A 308 -22.92 5.10 2.48
C ARG A 308 -23.35 4.12 1.38
N ALA A 309 -22.85 4.29 0.15
CA ALA A 309 -23.16 3.40 -0.97
C ALA A 309 -22.55 1.99 -0.83
N HIS A 310 -21.58 1.83 0.08
CA HIS A 310 -20.88 0.58 0.33
C HIS A 310 -21.31 -0.12 1.64
N ILE A 311 -22.25 0.47 2.38
CA ILE A 311 -22.86 -0.16 3.55
C ILE A 311 -23.72 -1.33 3.07
N LYS A 312 -23.35 -2.54 3.50
CA LYS A 312 -24.05 -3.78 3.16
C LYS A 312 -24.03 -4.74 4.34
N GLU A 313 -24.88 -5.75 4.28
CA GLU A 313 -24.87 -6.83 5.26
C GLU A 313 -23.57 -7.63 5.21
N LEU A 314 -23.06 -8.02 6.38
CA LEU A 314 -21.93 -8.94 6.50
C LEU A 314 -22.30 -10.34 6.01
N GLU A 315 -21.42 -10.95 5.23
CA GLU A 315 -21.59 -12.32 4.71
C GLU A 315 -21.13 -13.40 5.71
N PHE A 316 -20.27 -13.03 6.66
CA PHE A 316 -19.55 -13.96 7.55
C PHE A 316 -19.50 -13.49 9.01
N GLY A 317 -19.01 -14.37 9.87
CA GLY A 317 -18.76 -14.10 11.29
C GLY A 317 -20.03 -14.08 12.14
N ARG A 318 -19.85 -13.80 13.43
CA ARG A 318 -20.96 -13.73 14.40
C ARG A 318 -21.99 -12.63 14.10
N HIS A 319 -21.61 -11.65 13.28
CA HIS A 319 -22.44 -10.51 12.91
C HIS A 319 -23.00 -10.63 11.48
N LYS A 320 -23.01 -11.82 10.88
CA LYS A 320 -23.63 -12.07 9.57
C LYS A 320 -25.07 -11.49 9.51
N GLY A 321 -25.40 -10.82 8.41
CA GLY A 321 -26.69 -10.14 8.20
C GLY A 321 -26.77 -8.73 8.81
N ARG A 322 -25.78 -8.28 9.58
CA ARG A 322 -25.73 -6.92 10.11
C ARG A 322 -25.11 -5.98 9.08
N LEU A 323 -25.66 -4.76 8.95
CA LEU A 323 -25.05 -3.69 8.15
C LEU A 323 -23.66 -3.33 8.67
N ALA A 324 -22.71 -3.19 7.75
CA ALA A 324 -21.35 -2.82 8.05
C ALA A 324 -20.73 -2.00 6.91
N GLY A 325 -19.76 -1.17 7.26
CA GLY A 325 -19.00 -0.37 6.31
C GLY A 325 -17.99 -1.17 5.48
N PRO A 326 -17.29 -0.49 4.56
CA PRO A 326 -16.27 -1.11 3.71
C PRO A 326 -15.16 -1.81 4.50
N LEU A 327 -14.68 -1.18 5.59
CA LEU A 327 -13.53 -1.67 6.33
C LEU A 327 -13.85 -2.96 7.08
N GLU A 328 -15.01 -3.02 7.71
CA GLU A 328 -15.49 -4.20 8.43
C GLU A 328 -15.80 -5.34 7.47
N ARG A 329 -16.43 -5.05 6.33
CA ARG A 329 -16.65 -6.05 5.27
C ARG A 329 -15.34 -6.62 4.76
N LEU A 330 -14.35 -5.77 4.51
CA LEU A 330 -13.01 -6.21 4.11
C LEU A 330 -12.34 -7.08 5.19
N ALA A 331 -12.50 -6.70 6.46
CA ALA A 331 -11.97 -7.48 7.58
C ALA A 331 -12.61 -8.88 7.65
N CYS A 332 -13.93 -8.97 7.45
CA CYS A 332 -14.62 -10.27 7.36
C CYS A 332 -14.09 -11.12 6.21
N TYR A 333 -13.92 -10.55 5.01
CA TYR A 333 -13.40 -11.28 3.86
C TYR A 333 -11.95 -11.75 4.08
N ALA A 334 -11.08 -10.87 4.58
CA ALA A 334 -9.69 -11.22 4.87
C ALA A 334 -9.59 -12.33 5.93
N ALA A 335 -10.48 -12.34 6.92
CA ALA A 335 -10.49 -13.31 8.01
C ALA A 335 -10.91 -14.73 7.60
N GLN A 336 -11.44 -14.93 6.38
CA GLN A 336 -11.84 -16.26 5.92
C GLN A 336 -10.60 -17.16 5.66
N PRO A 337 -10.64 -18.46 6.00
CA PRO A 337 -9.48 -19.35 5.90
C PRO A 337 -8.88 -19.50 4.49
N ASP A 338 -9.72 -19.38 3.46
CA ASP A 338 -9.39 -19.50 2.03
C ASP A 338 -9.15 -18.15 1.36
N SER A 339 -9.17 -17.04 2.11
CA SER A 339 -8.95 -15.69 1.58
C SER A 339 -7.57 -15.50 0.95
N ASN A 340 -6.59 -16.30 1.36
CA ASN A 340 -5.17 -16.20 0.99
C ASN A 340 -4.50 -14.85 1.34
N VAL A 341 -5.16 -14.00 2.13
CA VAL A 341 -4.62 -12.74 2.61
C VAL A 341 -3.60 -12.96 3.73
N ASP A 342 -2.52 -12.21 3.67
CA ASP A 342 -1.44 -12.22 4.66
C ASP A 342 -1.58 -11.08 5.67
N LEU A 343 -2.08 -9.93 5.20
CA LEU A 343 -2.13 -8.69 5.96
C LEU A 343 -3.41 -7.90 5.65
N LEU A 344 -4.06 -7.39 6.69
CA LEU A 344 -5.15 -6.43 6.57
C LEU A 344 -4.68 -5.06 7.03
N ARG A 345 -4.78 -4.07 6.13
CA ARG A 345 -4.39 -2.68 6.35
C ARG A 345 -5.63 -1.82 6.55
N SER A 346 -5.65 -1.07 7.65
CA SER A 346 -6.62 0.00 7.91
C SER A 346 -5.90 1.31 8.17
N GLY A 347 -6.58 2.44 8.12
CA GLY A 347 -5.98 3.69 8.60
C GLY A 347 -6.50 4.92 7.90
N MET A 348 -6.07 6.06 8.41
CA MET A 348 -6.51 7.38 7.96
C MET A 348 -6.14 7.68 6.51
N GLU A 349 -5.16 6.97 5.95
CA GLU A 349 -4.84 7.06 4.52
C GLU A 349 -5.95 6.53 3.60
N ASP A 350 -6.61 5.45 4.03
CA ASP A 350 -7.46 4.63 3.16
C ASP A 350 -8.95 4.91 3.45
N THR A 351 -9.36 4.86 4.73
CA THR A 351 -10.72 5.10 5.23
C THR A 351 -10.70 5.93 6.52
N PRO A 352 -10.63 7.26 6.42
CA PRO A 352 -10.51 8.17 7.57
C PRO A 352 -11.83 8.39 8.35
N TYR A 353 -12.65 7.35 8.45
CA TYR A 353 -13.97 7.37 9.08
C TYR A 353 -14.36 5.97 9.52
N ILE A 354 -15.34 5.89 10.42
CA ILE A 354 -16.04 4.64 10.75
C ILE A 354 -17.51 4.73 10.34
N VAL A 355 -18.13 3.58 10.15
CA VAL A 355 -19.58 3.45 10.01
C VAL A 355 -20.14 2.90 11.32
N THR A 356 -21.08 3.62 11.94
CA THR A 356 -21.73 3.18 13.17
C THR A 356 -22.71 2.03 12.88
N PRO A 357 -23.16 1.30 13.92
CA PRO A 357 -24.22 0.30 13.80
C PRO A 357 -25.49 0.78 13.09
N ASP A 358 -25.80 2.07 13.20
CA ASP A 358 -26.99 2.70 12.61
C ASP A 358 -26.76 3.15 11.17
N GLY A 359 -25.55 2.92 10.62
CA GLY A 359 -25.18 3.33 9.27
C GLY A 359 -24.72 4.78 9.14
N GLU A 360 -24.43 5.44 10.26
CA GLU A 360 -23.89 6.81 10.27
C GLU A 360 -22.38 6.83 10.07
N VAL A 361 -21.88 7.81 9.32
CA VAL A 361 -20.44 7.96 9.04
C VAL A 361 -19.87 9.00 9.99
N THR A 362 -18.83 8.65 10.75
CA THR A 362 -18.27 9.53 11.78
C THR A 362 -16.74 9.58 11.77
N LEU A 363 -16.20 10.65 12.36
CA LEU A 363 -14.76 10.86 12.50
C LEU A 363 -14.12 9.78 13.38
N THR A 364 -12.86 9.49 13.08
CA THR A 364 -12.06 8.52 13.81
C THR A 364 -10.56 8.86 13.72
N ASP A 365 -9.74 8.00 14.29
CA ASP A 365 -8.29 7.97 14.15
C ASP A 365 -7.79 6.55 13.83
N ASN A 366 -6.47 6.38 13.65
CA ASN A 366 -5.89 5.08 13.34
C ASN A 366 -6.15 4.04 14.44
N LEU A 367 -6.21 4.45 15.71
CA LEU A 367 -6.42 3.53 16.83
C LEU A 367 -7.85 3.01 16.85
N GLY A 368 -8.84 3.89 16.63
CA GLY A 368 -10.25 3.52 16.49
C GLY A 368 -10.46 2.53 15.34
N LEU A 369 -9.87 2.80 14.17
CA LEU A 369 -9.93 1.91 13.00
C LEU A 369 -9.32 0.54 13.30
N ALA A 370 -8.12 0.51 13.91
CA ALA A 370 -7.44 -0.74 14.24
C ALA A 370 -8.21 -1.57 15.29
N HIS A 371 -8.82 -0.94 16.29
CA HIS A 371 -9.71 -1.62 17.24
C HIS A 371 -10.92 -2.24 16.54
N GLN A 372 -11.58 -1.49 15.66
CA GLN A 372 -12.75 -1.97 14.93
C GLN A 372 -12.40 -3.17 14.06
N VAL A 373 -11.28 -3.10 13.33
CA VAL A 373 -10.81 -4.20 12.48
C VAL A 373 -10.46 -5.43 13.31
N ARG A 374 -9.73 -5.27 14.41
CA ARG A 374 -9.37 -6.39 15.30
C ARG A 374 -10.62 -7.08 15.83
N ALA A 375 -11.60 -6.31 16.33
CA ALA A 375 -12.86 -6.86 16.81
C ALA A 375 -13.60 -7.62 15.70
N MET A 376 -13.55 -7.14 14.45
CA MET A 376 -14.20 -7.81 13.33
C MET A 376 -13.51 -9.12 12.94
N ILE A 377 -12.17 -9.16 12.92
CA ILE A 377 -11.38 -10.39 12.71
C ILE A 377 -11.74 -11.43 13.79
N ASP A 378 -11.73 -11.01 15.06
CA ASP A 378 -12.05 -11.88 16.20
C ASP A 378 -13.49 -12.43 16.09
N SER A 379 -14.44 -11.60 15.64
CA SER A 379 -15.84 -12.02 15.42
C SER A 379 -16.00 -13.08 14.31
N CYS A 380 -15.02 -13.18 13.41
CA CYS A 380 -14.96 -14.20 12.36
C CYS A 380 -14.24 -15.48 12.81
N GLY A 381 -13.76 -15.55 14.06
CA GLY A 381 -13.03 -16.70 14.58
C GLY A 381 -11.60 -16.83 14.05
N SER A 382 -11.08 -15.78 13.41
CA SER A 382 -9.66 -15.68 13.02
C SER A 382 -8.86 -14.93 14.08
N GLY A 383 -7.55 -15.05 14.06
CA GLY A 383 -6.66 -14.42 15.04
C GLY A 383 -5.66 -13.47 14.38
N VAL A 384 -5.24 -12.45 15.14
CA VAL A 384 -4.16 -11.53 14.74
C VAL A 384 -2.81 -12.13 15.10
N LEU A 385 -1.89 -12.13 14.14
CA LEU A 385 -0.52 -12.58 14.33
C LEU A 385 0.34 -11.44 14.90
N THR A 386 0.80 -11.60 16.15
CA THR A 386 1.55 -10.57 16.88
C THR A 386 3.00 -10.96 17.23
N ASP A 387 3.34 -12.26 17.16
CA ASP A 387 4.71 -12.75 17.40
C ASP A 387 5.66 -12.20 16.31
N PRO A 388 6.68 -11.39 16.67
CA PRO A 388 7.56 -10.76 15.69
C PRO A 388 8.24 -11.77 14.76
N ALA A 389 8.67 -12.94 15.26
CA ALA A 389 9.33 -13.95 14.44
C ALA A 389 8.37 -14.56 13.42
N ALA A 390 7.13 -14.87 13.83
CA ALA A 390 6.09 -15.36 12.93
C ALA A 390 5.66 -14.31 11.90
N VAL A 391 5.49 -13.04 12.31
CA VAL A 391 5.20 -11.93 11.38
C VAL A 391 6.32 -11.80 10.35
N ARG A 392 7.59 -11.83 10.78
CA ARG A 392 8.74 -11.79 9.87
C ARG A 392 8.75 -12.98 8.90
N ARG A 393 8.46 -14.20 9.36
CA ARG A 393 8.32 -15.37 8.48
C ARG A 393 7.17 -15.22 7.48
N GLN A 394 6.02 -14.74 7.95
CA GLN A 394 4.86 -14.48 7.09
C GLN A 394 5.20 -13.44 6.03
N MET A 395 5.89 -12.36 6.39
CA MET A 395 6.25 -11.24 5.53
C MET A 395 7.62 -11.39 4.84
N GLY A 396 8.24 -12.57 4.87
CA GLY A 396 9.42 -12.90 4.05
C GLY A 396 10.78 -12.55 4.59
N PHE A 397 10.87 -12.00 5.79
CA PHE A 397 12.13 -11.59 6.41
C PHE A 397 12.86 -12.71 7.15
N ALA A 398 12.34 -13.93 7.18
CA ALA A 398 12.95 -15.04 7.92
C ALA A 398 14.42 -15.30 7.53
N GLU A 399 14.71 -15.33 6.23
CA GLU A 399 16.07 -15.60 5.72
C GLU A 399 16.85 -14.30 5.43
N LEU A 400 16.16 -13.18 5.17
CA LEU A 400 16.77 -11.88 4.88
C LEU A 400 17.24 -11.13 6.14
N SER A 401 16.58 -11.34 7.29
CA SER A 401 16.92 -10.69 8.56
C SER A 401 18.36 -10.97 9.02
N LYS A 402 18.93 -12.12 8.66
CA LYS A 402 20.33 -12.48 9.00
C LYS A 402 21.38 -11.57 8.34
N ILE A 403 21.02 -10.85 7.27
CA ILE A 403 21.95 -10.05 6.46
C ILE A 403 21.80 -8.54 6.72
N VAL A 404 20.58 -8.08 7.04
CA VAL A 404 20.23 -6.64 6.98
C VAL A 404 19.98 -6.03 8.35
N GLU A 405 19.66 -6.85 9.34
CA GLU A 405 19.31 -6.37 10.68
C GLU A 405 20.45 -6.73 11.63
N LEU A 406 21.02 -5.71 12.28
CA LEU A 406 21.92 -5.95 13.40
C LEU A 406 21.15 -6.71 14.48
N PRO A 407 21.76 -7.68 15.17
CA PRO A 407 21.13 -8.26 16.34
C PRO A 407 20.74 -7.11 17.28
N PRO A 408 19.55 -7.19 17.93
CA PRO A 408 19.18 -6.18 18.93
C PRO A 408 20.35 -6.02 19.88
N ALA A 409 20.73 -4.77 20.15
CA ALA A 409 21.81 -4.48 21.09
C ALA A 409 21.49 -5.26 22.36
N ALA A 410 22.25 -6.33 22.58
CA ALA A 410 22.11 -7.10 23.79
C ALA A 410 22.25 -6.09 24.91
N THR A 411 21.27 -6.10 25.82
CA THR A 411 21.44 -5.61 27.17
C THR A 411 22.84 -6.01 27.61
N VAL A 412 23.76 -5.05 27.59
CA VAL A 412 25.07 -5.19 28.20
C VAL A 412 24.72 -5.24 29.68
N ALA A 413 24.52 -6.46 30.17
CA ALA A 413 24.40 -6.73 31.58
C ALA A 413 25.67 -6.19 32.23
N THR A 414 25.51 -5.15 33.03
CA THR A 414 26.43 -4.78 34.11
C THR A 414 25.74 -5.04 35.42
#